data_AF-A0A2D5W852-F1
#
_entry.id   AF-A0A2D5W852-F1
#
_cell.length_a   1.000
_cell.length_b   1.000
_cell.length_c   1.000
_cell.angle_alpha   90.00
_cell.angle_beta   90.00
_cell.angle_gamma   90.00
#
_symmetry.space_group_name_H-M   'P 1'
#
loop_
_entity.id
_entity.type
_entity.pdbx_description
1 polymer ?
#
loop_
_entity_poly.entity_id
_entity_poly.type
_entity_poly.pdbx_seq_one_letter_code
_entity_poly.pdbx_strand_id
1 'polypeptide(L)'
;MAVFEGELLINAAGRWRFALRVDGGDGTLVVHDGDGLARLTQSTSGAGRTLTEWLDLEPGYLRLSIIFKRRGVARVRLRTLWEYGGPAGESFALEPIPSRAVRVPHELQADVEAGLAARHGRVLLGRKGCVRCHLPGGAAALHLASKAGPDLSNVGVRLGADWMRRWIAEPAALLPGANMPTLLKEEEAEELDDLVAYLESLTGQVDAGGSTQVDESTLATEDAVTDRGRALYHSIGCVACHGSLESAAVVFDDHYLAEGLTEELADEPPPVPFGDLRGKWRPASLAQFLLDPQALRPAGSMPSMNLSEGEADDLTHYLLGLWGAAPRSSGGNEAGADSIERGAKLFRALNCGACHTLAEQAETRPAPPLAELVQGDCAGLVSADGAQYDLTDEEVRAIAAGLAELRVATDQAAPLDLAERQLENGHCLACHALDGQGGPPDTERIFFRANDERTDLGDEGRLPPDLSGVGFRLTTSWLRSLLLAGERSRPYMATRMPSYPPQALENLAENLGRRGGLWPDADLAFPIPDDAAVLAGRRLMDTQDGLACESCHVHGNRPPSGS
;
A
#
# COMPACT_ATOMS: atom_id res chain seq x y z
N MET A 1 -19.14 -22.94 10.58
CA MET A 1 -20.15 -21.88 10.85
C MET A 1 -19.36 -20.69 11.33
N ALA A 2 -19.61 -19.50 10.79
CA ALA A 2 -18.95 -18.26 11.17
C ALA A 2 -19.96 -17.35 11.87
N VAL A 3 -19.49 -16.55 12.82
CA VAL A 3 -20.27 -15.53 13.51
C VAL A 3 -19.54 -14.21 13.33
N PHE A 4 -20.25 -13.18 12.88
CA PHE A 4 -19.74 -11.82 12.77
C PHE A 4 -20.55 -10.93 13.71
N GLU A 5 -19.89 -10.05 14.45
CA GLU A 5 -20.54 -9.19 15.42
C GLU A 5 -20.04 -7.75 15.29
N GLY A 6 -20.92 -6.78 15.54
CA GLY A 6 -20.61 -5.37 15.47
C GLY A 6 -21.58 -4.54 16.29
N GLU A 7 -21.10 -3.40 16.79
CA GLU A 7 -21.96 -2.38 17.40
C GLU A 7 -22.24 -1.28 16.37
N LEU A 8 -23.49 -1.20 15.94
CA LEU A 8 -23.98 -0.23 14.98
C LEU A 8 -24.42 1.05 15.69
N LEU A 9 -23.88 2.20 15.27
CA LEU A 9 -24.34 3.51 15.70
C LEU A 9 -25.65 3.87 15.01
N ILE A 10 -26.71 4.00 15.80
CA ILE A 10 -27.97 4.64 15.45
C ILE A 10 -27.82 6.12 15.82
N ASN A 11 -27.75 6.98 14.81
CA ASN A 11 -27.46 8.40 15.01
C ASN A 11 -28.72 9.28 15.16
N ALA A 12 -29.90 8.74 14.89
CA ALA A 12 -31.16 9.46 14.94
C ALA A 12 -32.31 8.59 15.46
N ALA A 13 -33.21 9.20 16.22
CA ALA A 13 -34.45 8.57 16.64
C ALA A 13 -35.37 8.34 15.43
N GLY A 14 -36.01 7.19 15.34
CA GLY A 14 -36.99 6.91 14.30
C GLY A 14 -37.16 5.43 14.02
N ARG A 15 -37.73 5.13 12.85
CA ARG A 15 -37.99 3.76 12.40
C ARG A 15 -36.82 3.26 11.58
N TRP A 16 -36.25 2.15 12.01
CA TRP A 16 -35.12 1.51 11.36
C TRP A 16 -35.49 0.09 10.94
N ARG A 17 -34.99 -0.33 9.79
CA ARG A 17 -35.13 -1.71 9.31
C ARG A 17 -33.79 -2.19 8.79
N PHE A 18 -33.46 -3.44 9.10
CA PHE A 18 -32.22 -4.07 8.67
C PHE A 18 -32.51 -5.14 7.64
N ALA A 19 -31.53 -5.47 6.81
CA ALA A 19 -31.64 -6.58 5.88
C ALA A 19 -30.32 -7.33 5.76
N LEU A 20 -30.44 -8.63 5.50
CA LEU A 20 -29.33 -9.51 5.20
C LEU A 20 -29.52 -10.10 3.81
N ARG A 21 -28.55 -9.86 2.93
CA ARG A 21 -28.43 -10.55 1.64
C ARG A 21 -27.42 -11.67 1.79
N VAL A 22 -27.80 -12.87 1.39
CA VAL A 22 -26.96 -14.07 1.41
C VAL A 22 -27.07 -14.76 0.06
N ASP A 23 -25.91 -15.12 -0.50
CA ASP A 23 -25.80 -16.08 -1.59
C ASP A 23 -24.81 -17.19 -1.21
N GLY A 24 -25.08 -18.42 -1.65
CA GLY A 24 -24.15 -19.55 -1.47
C GLY A 24 -24.08 -20.13 -0.05
N GLY A 25 -25.06 -19.82 0.81
CA GLY A 25 -25.08 -20.28 2.20
C GLY A 25 -26.40 -20.04 2.92
N ASP A 26 -26.36 -20.24 4.23
CA ASP A 26 -27.42 -19.92 5.19
C ASP A 26 -26.92 -18.79 6.08
N GLY A 27 -27.71 -17.72 6.23
CA GLY A 27 -27.35 -16.60 7.09
C GLY A 27 -28.50 -16.21 8.00
N THR A 28 -28.17 -15.81 9.22
CA THR A 28 -29.12 -15.30 10.21
C THR A 28 -28.61 -13.99 10.75
N LEU A 29 -29.41 -12.93 10.61
CA LEU A 29 -29.19 -11.64 11.27
C LEU A 29 -29.92 -11.65 12.61
N VAL A 30 -29.20 -11.28 13.67
CA VAL A 30 -29.72 -11.10 15.02
C VAL A 30 -29.51 -9.66 15.42
N VAL A 31 -30.58 -8.99 15.83
CA VAL A 31 -30.56 -7.67 16.45
C VAL A 31 -30.71 -7.88 17.95
N HIS A 32 -29.77 -7.37 18.74
CA HIS A 32 -29.79 -7.50 20.19
C HIS A 32 -30.43 -6.27 20.84
N ASP A 33 -31.05 -6.44 22.01
CA ASP A 33 -31.46 -5.33 22.88
C ASP A 33 -30.30 -4.82 23.75
N GLY A 34 -30.60 -3.85 24.63
CA GLY A 34 -29.59 -3.24 25.51
C GLY A 34 -29.02 -4.19 26.57
N ASP A 35 -29.67 -5.33 26.83
CA ASP A 35 -29.20 -6.38 27.74
C ASP A 35 -28.46 -7.50 26.98
N GLY A 36 -28.29 -7.35 25.66
CA GLY A 36 -27.63 -8.33 24.78
C GLY A 36 -28.52 -9.50 24.37
N LEU A 37 -29.80 -9.52 24.73
CA LEU A 37 -30.74 -10.57 24.33
C LEU A 37 -31.21 -10.34 22.89
N ALA A 38 -31.50 -11.42 22.17
CA ALA A 38 -32.02 -11.31 20.80
C ALA A 38 -33.41 -10.63 20.79
N ARG A 39 -33.44 -9.38 20.34
CA ARG A 39 -34.68 -8.62 20.11
C ARG A 39 -35.38 -9.07 18.84
N LEU A 40 -34.60 -9.38 17.80
CA LEU A 40 -35.12 -9.81 16.50
C LEU A 40 -34.14 -10.78 15.83
N THR A 41 -34.69 -11.83 15.21
CA THR A 41 -33.91 -12.80 14.43
C THR A 41 -34.52 -12.99 13.05
N GLN A 42 -33.73 -12.85 12.00
CA GLN A 42 -34.16 -13.05 10.62
C GLN A 42 -33.17 -13.95 9.86
N SER A 43 -33.64 -15.11 9.39
CA SER A 43 -32.84 -16.06 8.62
C SER A 43 -33.16 -16.00 7.13
N THR A 44 -32.14 -16.29 6.31
CA THR A 44 -32.22 -16.42 4.85
C THR A 44 -31.37 -17.61 4.40
N SER A 45 -31.76 -18.27 3.31
CA SER A 45 -31.11 -19.49 2.83
C SER A 45 -30.95 -19.47 1.33
N GLY A 46 -29.81 -19.97 0.82
CA GLY A 46 -29.55 -20.01 -0.61
C GLY A 46 -29.14 -18.64 -1.15
N ALA A 47 -29.84 -18.17 -2.17
CA ALA A 47 -29.66 -16.86 -2.78
C ALA A 47 -30.90 -16.01 -2.51
N GLY A 48 -30.76 -14.95 -1.71
CA GLY A 48 -31.90 -14.16 -1.30
C GLY A 48 -31.56 -13.00 -0.37
N ARG A 49 -32.55 -12.13 -0.17
CA ARG A 49 -32.49 -11.01 0.76
C ARG A 49 -33.71 -11.06 1.68
N THR A 50 -33.48 -10.92 2.97
CA THR A 50 -34.53 -10.84 3.99
C THR A 50 -34.44 -9.54 4.73
N LEU A 51 -35.58 -8.94 5.02
CA LEU A 51 -35.69 -7.72 5.81
C LEU A 51 -36.28 -8.05 7.17
N THR A 52 -35.85 -7.33 8.20
CA THR A 52 -36.46 -7.36 9.52
C THR A 52 -37.80 -6.63 9.49
N GLU A 53 -38.58 -6.73 10.57
CA GLU A 53 -39.63 -5.74 10.82
C GLU A 53 -39.01 -4.37 11.11
N TRP A 54 -39.84 -3.32 11.06
CA TRP A 54 -39.43 -1.98 11.45
C TRP A 54 -39.32 -1.89 12.96
N LEU A 55 -38.22 -1.33 13.44
CA LEU A 55 -37.94 -1.11 14.86
C LEU A 55 -37.92 0.39 15.13
N ASP A 56 -38.67 0.83 16.13
CA ASP A 56 -38.49 2.15 16.72
C ASP A 56 -37.24 2.12 17.62
N LEU A 57 -36.25 2.96 17.28
CA LEU A 57 -34.96 3.04 17.97
C LEU A 57 -34.66 4.50 18.35
N GLU A 58 -34.04 4.65 19.52
CA GLU A 58 -33.42 5.89 19.97
C GLU A 58 -31.94 5.95 19.54
N PRO A 59 -31.31 7.13 19.50
CA PRO A 59 -29.88 7.25 19.24
C PRO A 59 -29.05 6.47 20.25
N GLY A 60 -28.04 5.74 19.77
CA GLY A 60 -27.20 4.89 20.59
C GLY A 60 -26.56 3.76 19.79
N TYR A 61 -25.90 2.84 20.48
CA TYR A 61 -25.32 1.65 19.85
C TYR A 61 -26.28 0.47 19.92
N LEU A 62 -26.40 -0.23 18.80
CA LEU A 62 -27.19 -1.44 18.63
C LEU A 62 -26.27 -2.60 18.25
N ARG A 63 -26.22 -3.64 19.07
CA ARG A 63 -25.43 -4.84 18.77
C ARG A 63 -26.14 -5.69 17.71
N LEU A 64 -25.41 -6.02 16.66
CA LEU A 64 -25.83 -6.90 15.57
C LEU A 64 -24.92 -8.12 15.48
N SER A 65 -25.52 -9.29 15.27
CA SER A 65 -24.78 -10.53 15.01
C SER A 65 -25.24 -11.17 13.70
N ILE A 66 -24.31 -11.74 12.94
CA ILE A 66 -24.57 -12.44 11.69
C ILE A 66 -23.99 -13.85 11.81
N ILE A 67 -24.86 -14.86 11.84
CA ILE A 67 -24.47 -16.26 11.86
C ILE A 67 -24.54 -16.78 10.44
N PHE A 68 -23.40 -17.20 9.88
CA PHE A 68 -23.30 -17.66 8.51
C PHE A 68 -22.77 -19.09 8.40
N LYS A 69 -23.40 -19.90 7.56
CA LYS A 69 -22.98 -21.25 7.19
C LYS A 69 -22.89 -21.37 5.68
N ARG A 70 -21.68 -21.45 5.15
CA ARG A 70 -21.41 -21.72 3.73
C ARG A 70 -21.96 -23.09 3.31
N ARG A 71 -22.50 -23.19 2.09
CA ARG A 71 -22.94 -24.44 1.48
C ARG A 71 -21.93 -24.88 0.42
N GLY A 72 -21.18 -25.95 0.72
CA GLY A 72 -20.17 -26.51 -0.18
C GLY A 72 -19.12 -25.48 -0.60
N VAL A 73 -18.75 -25.49 -1.88
CA VAL A 73 -17.75 -24.59 -2.47
C VAL A 73 -18.36 -23.43 -3.28
N ALA A 74 -19.66 -23.19 -3.14
CA ALA A 74 -20.32 -22.10 -3.84
C ALA A 74 -19.65 -20.75 -3.53
N ARG A 75 -19.70 -19.82 -4.51
CA ARG A 75 -19.34 -18.42 -4.25
C ARG A 75 -20.31 -17.87 -3.22
N VAL A 76 -19.79 -17.16 -2.24
CA VAL A 76 -20.57 -16.60 -1.15
C VAL A 76 -20.64 -15.09 -1.27
N ARG A 77 -21.82 -14.54 -0.97
CA ARG A 77 -21.99 -13.11 -0.74
C ARG A 77 -22.75 -12.95 0.56
N LEU A 78 -22.25 -12.04 1.39
CA LEU A 78 -22.90 -11.60 2.62
C LEU A 78 -22.94 -10.08 2.56
N ARG A 79 -24.11 -9.48 2.77
CA ARG A 79 -24.23 -8.02 2.80
C ARG A 79 -25.31 -7.60 3.77
N THR A 80 -24.93 -6.73 4.70
CA THR A 80 -25.85 -6.05 5.61
C THR A 80 -26.32 -4.74 4.99
N LEU A 81 -27.60 -4.49 5.15
CA LEU A 81 -28.25 -3.29 4.65
C LEU A 81 -29.13 -2.72 5.75
N TRP A 82 -29.41 -1.42 5.66
CA TRP A 82 -30.31 -0.72 6.55
C TRP A 82 -31.17 0.29 5.80
N GLU A 83 -32.24 0.70 6.43
CA GLU A 83 -33.20 1.65 5.92
C GLU A 83 -33.74 2.47 7.09
N TYR A 84 -33.93 3.77 6.86
CA TYR A 84 -34.35 4.72 7.88
C TYR A 84 -35.59 5.48 7.42
N GLY A 85 -36.57 5.58 8.32
CA GLY A 85 -37.72 6.45 8.22
C GLY A 85 -37.85 7.31 9.46
N GLY A 86 -37.50 8.58 9.32
CA GLY A 86 -37.55 9.61 10.34
C GLY A 86 -38.94 10.17 10.60
N PRO A 87 -39.15 10.82 11.76
CA PRO A 87 -40.45 11.33 12.17
C PRO A 87 -40.93 12.54 11.37
N ALA A 88 -40.03 13.31 10.75
CA ALA A 88 -40.36 14.50 9.94
C ALA A 88 -40.19 14.27 8.43
N GLY A 89 -40.17 12.99 8.00
CA GLY A 89 -40.09 12.59 6.59
C GLY A 89 -38.66 12.42 6.07
N GLU A 90 -37.63 12.65 6.89
CA GLU A 90 -36.27 12.27 6.56
C GLU A 90 -36.19 10.77 6.36
N SER A 91 -35.57 10.30 5.29
CA SER A 91 -35.41 8.88 5.05
C SER A 91 -34.28 8.62 4.07
N PHE A 92 -33.78 7.40 4.10
CA PHE A 92 -32.98 6.87 3.00
C PHE A 92 -33.48 5.48 2.64
N ALA A 93 -33.41 5.16 1.34
CA ALA A 93 -33.78 3.84 0.84
C ALA A 93 -32.78 2.78 1.30
N LEU A 94 -33.18 1.51 1.22
CA LEU A 94 -32.34 0.39 1.64
C LEU A 94 -30.94 0.43 1.01
N GLU A 95 -29.92 0.68 1.84
CA GLU A 95 -28.52 0.85 1.44
C GLU A 95 -27.59 0.02 2.34
N PRO A 96 -26.31 -0.20 1.98
CA PRO A 96 -25.36 -0.92 2.83
C PRO A 96 -25.12 -0.20 4.15
N ILE A 97 -24.97 -0.97 5.22
CA ILE A 97 -24.46 -0.42 6.48
C ILE A 97 -23.00 0.01 6.23
N PRO A 98 -22.66 1.31 6.41
CA PRO A 98 -21.30 1.76 6.17
C PRO A 98 -20.39 1.36 7.34
N SER A 99 -19.15 1.04 7.05
CA SER A 99 -18.11 0.68 8.04
C SER A 99 -17.97 1.72 9.15
N ARG A 100 -18.00 3.02 8.82
CA ARG A 100 -17.96 4.13 9.79
C ARG A 100 -19.10 4.16 10.81
N ALA A 101 -20.19 3.45 10.55
CA ALA A 101 -21.30 3.33 11.50
C ALA A 101 -21.12 2.11 12.43
N VAL A 102 -20.12 1.26 12.20
CA VAL A 102 -19.92 0.01 12.96
C VAL A 102 -18.59 0.09 13.72
N ARG A 103 -18.59 -0.32 14.98
CA ARG A 103 -17.37 -0.55 15.74
C ARG A 103 -17.28 -1.99 16.22
N VAL A 104 -16.05 -2.43 16.48
CA VAL A 104 -15.77 -3.73 17.09
C VAL A 104 -16.25 -3.68 18.54
N PRO A 105 -17.01 -4.69 19.00
CA PRO A 105 -17.32 -4.86 20.40
C PRO A 105 -16.09 -4.91 21.29
N HIS A 106 -16.13 -4.27 22.45
CA HIS A 106 -14.98 -4.21 23.36
C HIS A 106 -14.43 -5.60 23.71
N GLU A 107 -15.29 -6.59 23.94
CA GLU A 107 -14.91 -7.96 24.27
C GLU A 107 -14.28 -8.74 23.10
N LEU A 108 -14.43 -8.27 21.86
CA LEU A 108 -13.82 -8.88 20.66
C LEU A 108 -12.57 -8.14 20.19
N GLN A 109 -12.21 -7.04 20.85
CA GLN A 109 -11.09 -6.19 20.44
C GLN A 109 -9.77 -6.96 20.40
N ALA A 110 -9.51 -7.80 21.41
CA ALA A 110 -8.29 -8.62 21.48
C ALA A 110 -8.23 -9.67 20.35
N ASP A 111 -9.36 -10.27 19.97
CA ASP A 111 -9.41 -11.23 18.86
C ASP A 111 -9.16 -10.55 17.52
N VAL A 112 -9.69 -9.34 17.33
CA VAL A 112 -9.42 -8.52 16.15
C VAL A 112 -7.94 -8.14 16.08
N GLU A 113 -7.35 -7.67 17.18
CA GLU A 113 -5.92 -7.34 17.25
C GLU A 113 -5.03 -8.55 16.92
N ALA A 114 -5.36 -9.73 17.45
CA ALA A 114 -4.65 -10.96 17.13
C ALA A 114 -4.74 -11.31 15.63
N GLY A 115 -5.93 -11.16 15.02
CA GLY A 115 -6.13 -11.38 13.59
C GLY A 115 -5.37 -10.36 12.71
N LEU A 116 -5.36 -9.09 13.11
CA LEU A 116 -4.59 -8.04 12.44
C LEU A 116 -3.09 -8.33 12.50
N ALA A 117 -2.57 -8.72 13.68
CA ALA A 117 -1.17 -9.09 13.87
C ALA A 117 -0.78 -10.31 13.02
N ALA A 118 -1.64 -11.32 12.92
CA ALA A 118 -1.40 -12.49 12.08
C ALA A 118 -1.33 -12.14 10.58
N ARG A 119 -2.26 -11.28 10.10
CA ARG A 119 -2.23 -10.78 8.72
C ARG A 119 -0.96 -9.97 8.44
N HIS A 120 -0.58 -9.08 9.35
CA HIS A 120 0.66 -8.30 9.26
C HIS A 120 1.88 -9.24 9.22
N GLY A 121 1.91 -10.28 10.05
CA GLY A 121 2.93 -11.32 10.01
C GLY A 121 3.08 -12.01 8.66
N ARG A 122 1.96 -12.33 7.99
CA ARG A 122 1.97 -12.89 6.63
C ARG A 122 2.50 -11.91 5.60
N VAL A 123 2.24 -10.61 5.76
CA VAL A 123 2.84 -9.56 4.94
C VAL A 123 4.36 -9.50 5.15
N LEU A 124 4.82 -9.53 6.40
CA LEU A 124 6.25 -9.51 6.75
C LEU A 124 7.00 -10.73 6.20
N LEU A 125 6.44 -11.95 6.31
CA LEU A 125 7.02 -13.18 5.74
C LEU A 125 7.30 -13.06 4.23
N GLY A 126 6.40 -12.39 3.51
CA GLY A 126 6.58 -12.09 2.09
C GLY A 126 7.59 -10.98 1.83
N ARG A 127 7.50 -9.89 2.61
CA ARG A 127 8.28 -8.66 2.44
C ARG A 127 9.76 -8.83 2.80
N LYS A 128 10.07 -9.59 3.86
CA LYS A 128 11.42 -9.96 4.30
C LYS A 128 11.99 -11.13 3.46
N GLY A 129 11.23 -11.69 2.52
CA GLY A 129 11.70 -12.73 1.61
C GLY A 129 11.79 -14.14 2.20
N CYS A 130 11.23 -14.39 3.39
CA CYS A 130 11.28 -15.71 4.05
C CYS A 130 10.73 -16.82 3.14
N VAL A 131 9.66 -16.52 2.40
CA VAL A 131 8.99 -17.40 1.42
C VAL A 131 9.86 -17.82 0.23
N ARG A 132 11.06 -17.22 0.06
CA ARG A 132 11.96 -17.51 -1.06
C ARG A 132 12.76 -18.79 -0.86
N CYS A 133 13.17 -19.05 0.39
CA CYS A 133 13.81 -20.30 0.78
C CYS A 133 12.78 -21.24 1.42
N HIS A 134 11.92 -20.72 2.31
CA HIS A 134 10.86 -21.48 2.95
C HIS A 134 9.61 -21.48 2.06
N LEU A 135 9.65 -22.23 0.96
CA LEU A 135 8.57 -22.21 -0.03
C LEU A 135 7.22 -22.56 0.62
N PRO A 136 6.18 -21.74 0.40
CA PRO A 136 4.85 -22.04 0.92
C PRO A 136 4.29 -23.23 0.13
N GLY A 137 4.17 -24.38 0.79
CA GLY A 137 3.52 -25.56 0.24
C GLY A 137 2.00 -25.51 0.40
N GLY A 138 1.27 -26.13 -0.53
CA GLY A 138 -0.17 -26.36 -0.42
C GLY A 138 -1.00 -25.09 -0.21
N ALA A 139 -1.90 -25.12 0.78
CA ALA A 139 -2.82 -24.04 1.10
C ALA A 139 -2.14 -22.70 1.43
N ALA A 140 -0.98 -22.73 2.09
CA ALA A 140 -0.28 -21.53 2.55
C ALA A 140 0.10 -20.58 1.40
N ALA A 141 0.34 -21.10 0.20
CA ALA A 141 0.73 -20.31 -0.97
C ALA A 141 -0.34 -19.27 -1.37
N LEU A 142 -1.62 -19.54 -1.12
CA LEU A 142 -2.72 -18.61 -1.44
C LEU A 142 -2.78 -17.41 -0.48
N HIS A 143 -2.15 -17.53 0.69
CA HIS A 143 -2.27 -16.57 1.79
C HIS A 143 -1.00 -15.75 1.99
N LEU A 144 -0.02 -15.88 1.09
CA LEU A 144 1.27 -15.22 1.13
C LEU A 144 1.55 -14.53 -0.21
N ALA A 145 2.23 -13.39 -0.14
CA ALA A 145 2.86 -12.77 -1.29
C ALA A 145 4.36 -13.05 -1.23
N SER A 146 5.02 -13.11 -2.38
CA SER A 146 6.47 -13.27 -2.45
C SER A 146 7.11 -12.03 -3.05
N LYS A 147 8.04 -11.42 -2.31
CA LYS A 147 8.81 -10.27 -2.78
C LYS A 147 10.23 -10.70 -3.14
N ALA A 148 10.59 -10.56 -4.41
CA ALA A 148 11.97 -10.75 -4.84
C ALA A 148 12.82 -9.53 -4.46
N GLY A 149 14.11 -9.75 -4.26
CA GLY A 149 15.11 -8.69 -4.19
C GLY A 149 15.28 -7.99 -5.55
N PRO A 150 15.96 -6.83 -5.58
CA PRO A 150 16.28 -6.12 -6.82
C PRO A 150 17.06 -7.01 -7.81
N ASP A 151 16.84 -6.79 -9.11
CA ASP A 151 17.67 -7.40 -10.17
C ASP A 151 19.11 -6.89 -10.04
N LEU A 152 20.09 -7.80 -10.01
CA LEU A 152 21.52 -7.46 -9.88
C LEU A 152 22.30 -7.49 -11.20
N SER A 153 21.64 -7.79 -12.33
CA SER A 153 22.26 -8.00 -13.64
C SER A 153 23.19 -6.87 -14.13
N ASN A 154 22.92 -5.63 -13.75
CA ASN A 154 23.75 -4.45 -14.04
C ASN A 154 24.07 -3.60 -12.80
N VAL A 155 24.17 -4.23 -11.61
CA VAL A 155 24.35 -3.51 -10.34
C VAL A 155 25.63 -2.68 -10.27
N GLY A 156 26.72 -3.13 -10.90
CA GLY A 156 28.01 -2.41 -10.91
C GLY A 156 27.99 -1.07 -11.64
N VAL A 157 27.03 -0.87 -12.55
CA VAL A 157 26.82 0.43 -13.22
C VAL A 157 25.96 1.36 -12.36
N ARG A 158 25.07 0.81 -11.53
CA ARG A 158 24.04 1.59 -10.82
C ARG A 158 24.51 2.08 -9.45
N LEU A 159 25.27 1.25 -8.73
CA LEU A 159 25.65 1.48 -7.35
C LEU A 159 27.17 1.59 -7.21
N GLY A 160 27.63 2.22 -6.12
CA GLY A 160 29.06 2.29 -5.78
C GLY A 160 29.53 1.10 -4.93
N ALA A 161 30.76 0.64 -5.13
CA ALA A 161 31.42 -0.42 -4.35
C ALA A 161 31.31 -0.19 -2.84
N ASP A 162 31.69 1.02 -2.40
CA ASP A 162 31.73 1.41 -0.99
C ASP A 162 30.37 1.28 -0.31
N TRP A 163 29.29 1.58 -1.03
CA TRP A 163 27.95 1.39 -0.53
C TRP A 163 27.55 -0.07 -0.53
N MET A 164 27.84 -0.83 -1.60
CA MET A 164 27.53 -2.27 -1.64
C MET A 164 28.22 -3.02 -0.50
N ARG A 165 29.48 -2.69 -0.20
CA ARG A 165 30.25 -3.29 0.90
C ARG A 165 29.56 -3.06 2.25
N ARG A 166 29.27 -1.80 2.60
CA ARG A 166 28.56 -1.45 3.84
C ARG A 166 27.16 -2.05 3.91
N TRP A 167 26.44 -2.07 2.78
CA TRP A 167 25.09 -2.62 2.71
C TRP A 167 25.08 -4.13 2.93
N ILE A 168 26.03 -4.89 2.41
CA ILE A 168 26.11 -6.33 2.64
C ILE A 168 26.50 -6.63 4.09
N ALA A 169 27.44 -5.84 4.63
CA ALA A 169 27.97 -6.02 5.98
C ALA A 169 26.94 -5.69 7.07
N GLU A 170 26.21 -4.59 6.92
CA GLU A 170 25.24 -4.12 7.92
C GLU A 170 24.09 -3.31 7.29
N PRO A 171 23.13 -3.97 6.60
CA PRO A 171 22.01 -3.30 5.94
C PRO A 171 21.20 -2.41 6.90
N ALA A 172 20.98 -2.88 8.14
CA ALA A 172 20.20 -2.19 9.17
C ALA A 172 20.82 -0.86 9.62
N ALA A 173 22.15 -0.73 9.57
CA ALA A 173 22.84 0.52 9.88
C ALA A 173 22.60 1.60 8.80
N LEU A 174 22.36 1.18 7.55
CA LEU A 174 22.03 2.10 6.45
C LEU A 174 20.53 2.35 6.31
N LEU A 175 19.71 1.35 6.62
CA LEU A 175 18.26 1.41 6.58
C LEU A 175 17.67 0.55 7.71
N PRO A 176 17.25 1.15 8.83
CA PRO A 176 16.59 0.41 9.92
C PRO A 176 15.40 -0.41 9.40
N GLY A 177 15.29 -1.66 9.84
CA GLY A 177 14.25 -2.57 9.36
C GLY A 177 14.42 -3.06 7.91
N ALA A 178 15.63 -2.95 7.34
CA ALA A 178 15.96 -3.44 5.99
C ALA A 178 15.41 -4.85 5.71
N ASN A 179 14.90 -5.05 4.49
CA ASN A 179 14.40 -6.36 4.08
C ASN A 179 15.51 -7.34 3.70
N MET A 180 16.70 -6.84 3.36
CA MET A 180 17.86 -7.69 3.11
C MET A 180 18.53 -7.99 4.46
N PRO A 181 18.73 -9.26 4.80
CA PRO A 181 19.45 -9.63 6.01
C PRO A 181 20.96 -9.42 5.86
N THR A 182 21.67 -9.33 6.99
CA THR A 182 23.12 -9.48 7.01
C THR A 182 23.49 -10.92 6.66
N LEU A 183 24.36 -11.08 5.65
CA LEU A 183 24.85 -12.39 5.18
C LEU A 183 26.36 -12.60 5.40
N LEU A 184 27.13 -11.51 5.43
CA LEU A 184 28.56 -11.46 5.76
C LEU A 184 28.74 -10.27 6.70
N LYS A 185 29.68 -10.36 7.65
CA LYS A 185 29.99 -9.28 8.59
C LYS A 185 31.31 -8.59 8.22
N GLU A 186 31.55 -7.42 8.80
CA GLU A 186 32.80 -6.66 8.57
C GLU A 186 34.07 -7.46 8.93
N GLU A 187 33.98 -8.44 9.82
CA GLU A 187 35.11 -9.31 10.16
C GLU A 187 35.51 -10.28 9.03
N GLU A 188 34.62 -10.50 8.06
CA GLU A 188 34.82 -11.33 6.84
C GLU A 188 35.27 -10.45 5.66
N ALA A 189 36.26 -9.58 5.90
CA ALA A 189 36.63 -8.51 4.98
C ALA A 189 37.07 -9.02 3.58
N GLU A 190 37.79 -10.15 3.51
CA GLU A 190 38.23 -10.73 2.23
C GLU A 190 37.03 -11.27 1.42
N GLU A 191 36.10 -11.99 2.07
CA GLU A 191 34.88 -12.46 1.42
C GLU A 191 33.97 -11.31 0.96
N LEU A 192 33.86 -10.25 1.77
CA LEU A 192 33.12 -9.04 1.42
C LEU A 192 33.71 -8.38 0.18
N ASP A 193 35.03 -8.16 0.15
CA ASP A 193 35.71 -7.51 -0.96
C ASP A 193 35.60 -8.34 -2.25
N ASP A 194 35.76 -9.66 -2.17
CA ASP A 194 35.54 -10.57 -3.30
C ASP A 194 34.11 -10.53 -3.83
N LEU A 195 33.11 -10.54 -2.94
CA LEU A 195 31.70 -10.47 -3.32
C LEU A 195 31.38 -9.11 -3.98
N VAL A 196 31.89 -8.01 -3.43
CA VAL A 196 31.72 -6.67 -4.01
C VAL A 196 32.39 -6.59 -5.39
N ALA A 197 33.61 -7.10 -5.54
CA ALA A 197 34.29 -7.16 -6.83
C ALA A 197 33.48 -7.93 -7.89
N TYR A 198 32.86 -9.05 -7.51
CA TYR A 198 31.95 -9.77 -8.39
C TYR A 198 30.74 -8.92 -8.78
N LEU A 199 30.07 -8.27 -7.83
CA LEU A 199 28.90 -7.42 -8.10
C LEU A 199 29.25 -6.19 -8.97
N GLU A 200 30.40 -5.58 -8.75
CA GLU A 200 30.90 -4.49 -9.59
C GLU A 200 31.16 -4.94 -11.03
N SER A 201 31.58 -6.18 -11.24
CA SER A 201 31.76 -6.74 -12.59
C SER A 201 30.44 -6.95 -13.35
N LEU A 202 29.30 -6.93 -12.66
CA LEU A 202 27.97 -7.09 -13.27
C LEU A 202 27.51 -5.76 -13.87
N THR A 203 27.94 -5.49 -15.11
CA THR A 203 27.58 -4.27 -15.86
C THR A 203 26.45 -4.45 -16.87
N GLY A 204 25.96 -5.69 -17.05
CA GLY A 204 24.97 -6.03 -18.08
C GLY A 204 25.52 -6.01 -19.51
N GLN A 205 24.65 -6.28 -20.50
CA GLN A 205 24.96 -6.06 -21.92
C GLN A 205 24.78 -4.58 -22.25
N VAL A 206 25.83 -3.79 -22.03
CA VAL A 206 25.91 -2.43 -22.59
C VAL A 206 26.28 -2.58 -24.07
N ASP A 207 25.34 -2.23 -24.96
CA ASP A 207 25.66 -2.11 -26.39
C ASP A 207 26.87 -1.18 -26.54
N ALA A 208 27.88 -1.64 -27.30
CA ALA A 208 29.18 -1.00 -27.49
C ALA A 208 29.13 0.35 -28.25
N GLY A 209 28.01 1.06 -28.21
CA GLY A 209 27.81 2.42 -28.74
C GLY A 209 27.25 3.42 -27.71
N GLY A 210 26.91 3.00 -26.49
CA GLY A 210 26.54 3.90 -25.40
C GLY A 210 27.76 4.26 -24.56
N SER A 211 28.12 5.54 -24.52
CA SER A 211 29.15 6.07 -23.64
C SER A 211 28.97 5.57 -22.20
N THR A 212 29.94 4.80 -21.69
CA THR A 212 30.07 4.44 -20.27
C THR A 212 30.60 5.59 -19.41
N GLN A 213 30.86 6.75 -20.01
CA GLN A 213 31.01 8.00 -19.27
C GLN A 213 29.62 8.56 -19.01
N VAL A 214 29.02 8.14 -17.90
CA VAL A 214 28.05 8.99 -17.21
C VAL A 214 28.87 10.15 -16.68
N ASP A 215 28.66 11.33 -17.25
CA ASP A 215 29.25 12.56 -16.75
C ASP A 215 28.85 12.73 -15.27
N GLU A 216 29.77 12.46 -14.34
CA GLU A 216 29.59 12.86 -12.93
C GLU A 216 29.42 14.38 -12.79
N SER A 217 29.74 15.15 -13.84
CA SER A 217 29.92 16.59 -13.82
C SER A 217 28.87 17.41 -14.56
N THR A 218 27.57 17.05 -14.54
CA THR A 218 26.51 18.07 -14.73
C THR A 218 25.18 17.69 -14.08
N LEU A 219 25.18 17.40 -12.77
CA LEU A 219 24.00 17.77 -12.00
C LEU A 219 23.91 19.31 -12.08
N ALA A 220 22.85 19.82 -12.71
CA ALA A 220 22.70 21.26 -12.92
C ALA A 220 22.56 21.96 -11.57
N THR A 221 23.65 22.56 -11.08
CA THR A 221 23.72 23.22 -9.76
C THR A 221 22.95 24.55 -9.71
N GLU A 222 22.05 24.78 -10.65
CA GLU A 222 21.21 25.96 -10.67
C GLU A 222 20.16 25.81 -9.57
N ASP A 223 20.04 26.82 -8.70
CA ASP A 223 19.04 26.84 -7.61
C ASP A 223 17.64 26.53 -8.16
N ALA A 224 17.33 27.02 -9.36
CA ALA A 224 16.08 26.75 -10.06
C ALA A 224 15.77 25.25 -10.32
N VAL A 225 16.78 24.39 -10.52
CA VAL A 225 16.59 22.94 -10.70
C VAL A 225 16.28 22.29 -9.36
N THR A 226 17.03 22.68 -8.32
CA THR A 226 16.79 22.22 -6.95
C THR A 226 15.41 22.63 -6.46
N ASP A 227 14.97 23.84 -6.76
CA ASP A 227 13.65 24.35 -6.35
C ASP A 227 12.51 23.63 -7.07
N ARG A 228 12.67 23.32 -8.37
CA ARG A 228 11.69 22.48 -9.09
C ARG A 228 11.62 21.08 -8.51
N GLY A 229 12.77 20.43 -8.26
CA GLY A 229 12.83 19.11 -7.64
C GLY A 229 12.21 19.11 -6.24
N ARG A 230 12.50 20.14 -5.44
CA ARG A 230 11.88 20.39 -4.13
C ARG A 230 10.37 20.50 -4.24
N ALA A 231 9.85 21.44 -5.03
CA ALA A 231 8.40 21.63 -5.19
C ALA A 231 7.71 20.35 -5.69
N LEU A 232 8.34 19.64 -6.63
CA LEU A 232 7.82 18.40 -7.19
C LEU A 232 7.74 17.29 -6.13
N TYR A 233 8.83 17.02 -5.39
CA TYR A 233 8.86 16.01 -4.33
C TYR A 233 7.71 16.18 -3.34
N HIS A 234 7.51 17.42 -2.89
CA HIS A 234 6.53 17.72 -1.87
C HIS A 234 5.08 17.65 -2.38
N SER A 235 4.83 18.07 -3.62
CA SER A 235 3.45 18.23 -4.12
C SER A 235 2.86 16.97 -4.77
N ILE A 236 3.66 16.13 -5.41
CA ILE A 236 3.12 14.99 -6.19
C ILE A 236 2.75 13.76 -5.35
N GLY A 237 3.08 13.78 -4.06
CA GLY A 237 2.73 12.73 -3.10
C GLY A 237 3.91 11.86 -2.63
N CYS A 238 5.17 12.21 -2.93
CA CYS A 238 6.31 11.47 -2.39
C CYS A 238 6.34 11.51 -0.86
N VAL A 239 5.92 12.64 -0.28
CA VAL A 239 5.87 12.89 1.17
C VAL A 239 5.06 11.85 1.92
N ALA A 240 3.99 11.31 1.33
CA ALA A 240 3.12 10.35 2.00
C ALA A 240 3.87 9.10 2.48
N CYS A 241 4.85 8.64 1.69
CA CYS A 241 5.64 7.46 2.00
C CYS A 241 7.03 7.80 2.52
N HIS A 242 7.62 8.91 2.07
CA HIS A 242 9.02 9.26 2.31
C HIS A 242 9.22 10.40 3.31
N GLY A 243 8.14 11.00 3.81
CA GLY A 243 8.15 12.13 4.74
C GLY A 243 8.37 13.46 4.05
N SER A 244 8.17 14.56 4.76
CA SER A 244 8.30 15.87 4.12
C SER A 244 9.74 16.32 3.84
N LEU A 245 10.81 15.74 4.39
CA LEU A 245 12.24 16.16 4.23
C LEU A 245 12.59 17.63 4.59
N GLU A 246 11.75 18.59 4.24
CA GLU A 246 11.82 19.99 4.59
C GLU A 246 10.45 20.48 5.09
N SER A 247 10.45 21.63 5.77
CA SER A 247 9.23 22.22 6.32
C SER A 247 8.41 22.93 5.24
N ALA A 248 7.11 23.07 5.46
CA ALA A 248 6.25 23.74 4.50
C ALA A 248 6.66 25.21 4.27
N ALA A 249 7.11 25.91 5.32
CA ALA A 249 7.61 27.28 5.20
C ALA A 249 8.77 27.39 4.21
N VAL A 250 9.70 26.43 4.23
CA VAL A 250 10.84 26.36 3.31
C VAL A 250 10.40 26.02 1.89
N VAL A 251 9.48 25.07 1.74
CA VAL A 251 9.04 24.57 0.42
C VAL A 251 8.22 25.61 -0.35
N PHE A 252 7.40 26.39 0.36
CA PHE A 252 6.49 27.35 -0.25
C PHE A 252 6.97 28.81 -0.16
N ASP A 253 8.16 29.04 0.40
CA ASP A 253 8.73 30.38 0.63
C ASP A 253 7.71 31.35 1.29
N ASP A 254 6.99 30.83 2.30
CA ASP A 254 5.91 31.56 2.98
C ASP A 254 6.24 31.71 4.47
N HIS A 255 6.64 32.93 4.85
CA HIS A 255 7.01 33.24 6.23
C HIS A 255 5.83 33.13 7.21
N TYR A 256 4.58 33.21 6.75
CA TYR A 256 3.41 33.05 7.62
C TYR A 256 3.21 31.59 8.03
N LEU A 257 3.73 30.65 7.25
CA LEU A 257 3.83 29.23 7.65
C LEU A 257 4.97 28.99 8.65
N ALA A 258 5.81 29.97 8.96
CA ALA A 258 6.84 29.83 10.00
C ALA A 258 6.31 30.13 11.42
N GLU A 259 5.15 30.77 11.57
CA GLU A 259 4.60 31.17 12.88
C GLU A 259 3.60 30.14 13.48
N GLY A 260 3.59 28.89 13.01
CA GLY A 260 2.72 27.79 13.47
C GLY A 260 3.43 26.43 13.48
N LEU A 261 2.70 25.33 13.78
CA LEU A 261 3.13 23.91 13.84
C LEU A 261 3.79 23.34 12.55
N THR A 262 4.26 24.20 11.66
CA THR A 262 4.68 23.98 10.28
C THR A 262 6.17 24.28 10.04
N GLU A 263 6.94 24.61 11.09
CA GLU A 263 8.42 24.60 11.06
C GLU A 263 8.99 23.19 11.26
N GLU A 264 8.30 22.32 11.98
CA GLU A 264 8.81 21.00 12.39
C GLU A 264 8.45 19.93 11.34
N LEU A 265 9.43 19.09 11.01
CA LEU A 265 9.19 17.85 10.26
C LEU A 265 8.27 16.95 11.08
N ALA A 266 7.59 16.00 10.44
CA ALA A 266 6.83 15.00 11.18
C ALA A 266 7.71 14.32 12.25
N ASP A 267 7.22 14.29 13.49
CA ASP A 267 7.92 13.66 14.63
C ASP A 267 8.12 12.15 14.42
N GLU A 268 7.21 11.52 13.67
CA GLU A 268 7.29 10.11 13.34
C GLU A 268 8.15 9.87 12.09
N PRO A 269 9.04 8.85 12.10
CA PRO A 269 9.80 8.50 10.92
C PRO A 269 8.86 8.08 9.79
N PRO A 270 9.16 8.45 8.54
CA PRO A 270 8.28 8.15 7.42
C PRO A 270 8.17 6.64 7.19
N PRO A 271 7.06 6.16 6.58
CA PRO A 271 6.87 4.74 6.29
C PRO A 271 8.02 4.08 5.51
N VAL A 272 8.69 4.85 4.66
CA VAL A 272 9.80 4.40 3.81
C VAL A 272 10.95 5.43 3.85
N PRO A 273 11.89 5.34 4.81
CA PRO A 273 13.04 6.24 4.85
C PRO A 273 14.04 5.96 3.73
N PHE A 274 14.83 6.98 3.35
CA PHE A 274 15.80 6.88 2.25
C PHE A 274 17.11 6.18 2.61
N GLY A 275 17.48 6.14 3.89
CA GLY A 275 18.80 5.70 4.32
C GLY A 275 19.91 6.58 3.73
N ASP A 276 21.02 5.96 3.31
CA ASP A 276 22.13 6.63 2.61
C ASP A 276 21.89 6.68 1.08
N LEU A 277 21.10 7.67 0.63
CA LEU A 277 20.69 7.79 -0.77
C LEU A 277 21.85 8.17 -1.70
N ARG A 278 22.70 9.12 -1.28
CA ARG A 278 23.84 9.60 -2.08
C ARG A 278 24.98 8.59 -2.18
N GLY A 279 25.26 7.84 -1.11
CA GLY A 279 26.22 6.74 -1.18
C GLY A 279 25.75 5.62 -2.09
N LYS A 280 24.43 5.38 -2.12
CA LYS A 280 23.83 4.28 -2.88
C LYS A 280 23.87 4.47 -4.39
N TRP A 281 23.35 5.60 -4.86
CA TRP A 281 22.99 5.75 -6.26
C TRP A 281 23.96 6.64 -7.02
N ARG A 282 24.31 6.21 -8.24
CA ARG A 282 24.80 7.16 -9.25
C ARG A 282 23.64 8.01 -9.78
N PRO A 283 23.86 9.30 -10.12
CA PRO A 283 22.77 10.22 -10.49
C PRO A 283 21.87 9.70 -11.61
N ALA A 284 22.43 9.34 -12.77
CA ALA A 284 21.65 8.83 -13.90
C ALA A 284 20.85 7.55 -13.55
N SER A 285 21.39 6.70 -12.67
CA SER A 285 20.70 5.49 -12.23
C SER A 285 19.56 5.78 -11.24
N LEU A 286 19.68 6.83 -10.42
CA LEU A 286 18.57 7.30 -9.60
C LEU A 286 17.45 7.86 -10.47
N ALA A 287 17.77 8.71 -11.45
CA ALA A 287 16.77 9.27 -12.37
C ALA A 287 16.02 8.15 -13.12
N GLN A 288 16.74 7.17 -13.65
CA GLN A 288 16.14 6.00 -14.29
C GLN A 288 15.25 5.19 -13.33
N PHE A 289 15.67 5.02 -12.08
CA PHE A 289 14.87 4.32 -11.08
C PHE A 289 13.60 5.10 -10.70
N LEU A 290 13.66 6.44 -10.59
CA LEU A 290 12.48 7.27 -10.32
C LEU A 290 11.49 7.23 -11.48
N LEU A 291 11.99 7.18 -12.72
CA LEU A 291 11.18 7.10 -13.93
C LEU A 291 10.41 5.77 -14.03
N ASP A 292 11.10 4.64 -13.81
CA ASP A 292 10.50 3.30 -13.80
C ASP A 292 11.08 2.44 -12.66
N PRO A 293 10.50 2.53 -11.45
CA PRO A 293 10.96 1.73 -10.31
C PRO A 293 10.78 0.22 -10.53
N GLN A 294 9.79 -0.18 -11.33
CA GLN A 294 9.42 -1.58 -11.53
C GLN A 294 10.37 -2.30 -12.49
N ALA A 295 10.99 -1.59 -13.45
CA ALA A 295 12.04 -2.16 -14.28
C ALA A 295 13.20 -2.72 -13.45
N LEU A 296 13.59 -2.01 -12.39
CA LEU A 296 14.65 -2.46 -11.48
C LEU A 296 14.15 -3.40 -10.38
N ARG A 297 12.96 -3.13 -9.87
CA ARG A 297 12.35 -3.84 -8.74
C ARG A 297 10.95 -4.30 -9.14
N PRO A 298 10.82 -5.39 -9.92
CA PRO A 298 9.50 -5.86 -10.38
C PRO A 298 8.53 -6.18 -9.23
N ALA A 299 9.07 -6.67 -8.11
CA ALA A 299 8.32 -6.93 -6.88
C ALA A 299 8.40 -5.78 -5.85
N GLY A 300 8.96 -4.63 -6.25
CA GLY A 300 9.11 -3.45 -5.40
C GLY A 300 7.76 -2.83 -5.03
N SER A 301 7.69 -2.24 -3.83
CA SER A 301 6.48 -1.55 -3.38
C SER A 301 6.40 -0.10 -3.88
N MET A 302 7.53 0.48 -4.33
CA MET A 302 7.55 1.85 -4.87
C MET A 302 6.83 1.86 -6.22
N PRO A 303 5.70 2.58 -6.36
CA PRO A 303 4.94 2.64 -7.60
C PRO A 303 5.55 3.68 -8.55
N SER A 304 5.14 3.67 -9.82
CA SER A 304 5.49 4.75 -10.75
C SER A 304 4.66 5.99 -10.43
N MET A 305 5.33 7.13 -10.25
CA MET A 305 4.66 8.42 -10.06
C MET A 305 4.27 9.10 -11.39
N ASN A 306 4.40 8.38 -12.51
CA ASN A 306 4.19 8.88 -13.87
C ASN A 306 5.01 10.15 -14.13
N LEU A 307 6.31 10.09 -13.85
CA LEU A 307 7.24 11.20 -14.06
C LEU A 307 7.61 11.30 -15.55
N SER A 308 7.88 12.52 -16.01
CA SER A 308 8.67 12.73 -17.22
C SER A 308 10.18 12.57 -16.94
N GLU A 309 11.01 12.45 -17.98
CA GLU A 309 12.46 12.40 -17.83
C GLU A 309 13.01 13.63 -17.09
N GLY A 310 12.57 14.84 -17.47
CA GLY A 310 13.01 16.07 -16.80
C GLY A 310 12.56 16.16 -15.34
N GLU A 311 11.39 15.64 -15.01
CA GLU A 311 10.92 15.56 -13.61
C GLU A 311 11.77 14.59 -12.78
N ALA A 312 12.17 13.46 -13.36
CA ALA A 312 13.03 12.50 -12.70
C ALA A 312 14.45 13.07 -12.47
N ASP A 313 14.96 13.87 -13.40
CA ASP A 313 16.24 14.57 -13.28
C ASP A 313 16.19 15.68 -12.20
N ASP A 314 15.15 16.52 -12.21
CA ASP A 314 14.96 17.56 -11.19
C ASP A 314 14.86 16.94 -9.78
N LEU A 315 14.11 15.85 -9.61
CA LEU A 315 14.02 15.10 -8.34
C LEU A 315 15.37 14.51 -7.94
N THR A 316 16.10 13.92 -8.88
CA THR A 316 17.42 13.35 -8.63
C THR A 316 18.39 14.40 -8.12
N HIS A 317 18.37 15.59 -8.73
CA HIS A 317 19.19 16.72 -8.31
C HIS A 317 18.87 17.16 -6.88
N TYR A 318 17.59 17.42 -6.60
CA TYR A 318 17.13 17.81 -5.27
C TYR A 318 17.48 16.77 -4.22
N LEU A 319 17.12 15.50 -4.45
CA LEU A 319 17.37 14.42 -3.50
C LEU A 319 18.87 14.29 -3.23
N LEU A 320 19.71 14.12 -4.25
CA LEU A 320 21.16 13.96 -4.03
C LEU A 320 21.82 15.19 -3.40
N GLY A 321 21.21 16.37 -3.51
CA GLY A 321 21.65 17.61 -2.85
C GLY A 321 21.42 17.62 -1.34
N LEU A 322 20.44 16.88 -0.82
CA LEU A 322 20.13 16.83 0.61
C LEU A 322 21.12 16.00 1.43
N TRP A 323 21.75 15.00 0.82
CA TRP A 323 22.72 14.14 1.51
C TRP A 323 24.16 14.62 1.24
N GLY A 324 24.94 14.77 2.31
CA GLY A 324 26.36 15.14 2.23
C GLY A 324 27.21 14.11 1.47
N ALA A 325 28.43 14.50 1.08
CA ALA A 325 29.32 13.63 0.28
C ALA A 325 29.51 12.24 0.94
N ALA A 326 29.36 11.17 0.14
CA ALA A 326 29.61 9.82 0.60
C ALA A 326 31.07 9.70 1.10
N PRO A 327 31.33 8.98 2.20
CA PRO A 327 32.69 8.67 2.61
C PRO A 327 33.41 7.95 1.47
N ARG A 328 34.49 8.54 0.95
CA ARG A 328 35.37 7.84 -0.01
C ARG A 328 36.18 6.81 0.77
N SER A 329 36.09 5.54 0.44
CA SER A 329 37.07 4.58 0.94
C SER A 329 38.32 4.57 0.05
N SER A 330 39.47 4.37 0.68
CA SER A 330 40.76 4.16 0.04
C SER A 330 40.93 2.67 -0.28
N GLY A 331 40.66 2.24 -1.51
CA GLY A 331 40.84 0.81 -1.81
C GLY A 331 40.45 0.28 -3.18
N GLY A 332 40.42 1.10 -4.24
CA GLY A 332 40.20 0.58 -5.59
C GLY A 332 41.47 -0.01 -6.20
N ASN A 333 41.92 -1.18 -5.74
CA ASN A 333 42.72 -2.02 -6.62
C ASN A 333 41.76 -2.63 -7.65
N GLU A 334 42.10 -2.59 -8.94
CA GLU A 334 41.39 -3.38 -9.95
C GLU A 334 41.35 -4.84 -9.46
N ALA A 335 40.18 -5.30 -9.03
CA ALA A 335 40.04 -6.64 -8.52
C ALA A 335 40.42 -7.62 -9.63
N GLY A 336 41.42 -8.46 -9.37
CA GLY A 336 41.87 -9.47 -10.32
C GLY A 336 40.75 -10.47 -10.62
N ALA A 337 40.82 -11.13 -11.79
CA ALA A 337 39.85 -12.15 -12.20
C ALA A 337 39.60 -13.23 -11.13
N ASP A 338 40.61 -13.56 -10.32
CA ASP A 338 40.51 -14.50 -9.22
C ASP A 338 39.54 -14.04 -8.11
N SER A 339 39.52 -12.75 -7.79
CA SER A 339 38.62 -12.17 -6.77
C SER A 339 37.17 -12.21 -7.24
N ILE A 340 36.94 -11.85 -8.51
CA ILE A 340 35.62 -11.95 -9.15
C ILE A 340 35.12 -13.41 -9.15
N GLU A 341 36.00 -14.39 -9.43
CA GLU A 341 35.62 -15.80 -9.41
C GLU A 341 35.27 -16.29 -7.99
N ARG A 342 36.03 -15.87 -6.97
CA ARG A 342 35.73 -16.18 -5.55
C ARG A 342 34.42 -15.53 -5.12
N GLY A 343 34.18 -14.28 -5.47
CA GLY A 343 32.91 -13.58 -5.24
C GLY A 343 31.71 -14.27 -5.88
N ALA A 344 31.85 -14.73 -7.13
CA ALA A 344 30.79 -15.49 -7.80
C ALA A 344 30.50 -16.85 -7.12
N LYS A 345 31.50 -17.49 -6.52
CA LYS A 345 31.32 -18.69 -5.69
C LYS A 345 30.62 -18.35 -4.38
N LEU A 346 31.01 -17.27 -3.71
CA LEU A 346 30.37 -16.77 -2.48
C LEU A 346 28.90 -16.42 -2.71
N PHE A 347 28.57 -15.73 -3.79
CA PHE A 347 27.17 -15.40 -4.15
C PHE A 347 26.26 -16.63 -4.18
N ARG A 348 26.75 -17.73 -4.76
CA ARG A 348 26.03 -19.03 -4.77
C ARG A 348 26.06 -19.71 -3.40
N ALA A 349 27.17 -19.63 -2.68
CA ALA A 349 27.34 -20.24 -1.36
C ALA A 349 26.34 -19.67 -0.34
N LEU A 350 26.18 -18.34 -0.36
CA LEU A 350 25.27 -17.56 0.48
C LEU A 350 23.82 -17.57 -0.01
N ASN A 351 23.52 -18.30 -1.10
CA ASN A 351 22.18 -18.43 -1.67
C ASN A 351 21.56 -17.08 -2.08
N CYS A 352 22.37 -16.10 -2.48
CA CYS A 352 21.90 -14.75 -2.86
C CYS A 352 20.85 -14.81 -4.00
N GLY A 353 21.00 -15.79 -4.90
CA GLY A 353 20.08 -16.06 -6.01
C GLY A 353 18.67 -16.52 -5.59
N ALA A 354 18.43 -16.87 -4.32
CA ALA A 354 17.08 -17.15 -3.83
C ALA A 354 16.21 -15.89 -3.80
N CYS A 355 16.82 -14.73 -3.55
CA CYS A 355 16.14 -13.45 -3.49
C CYS A 355 16.42 -12.58 -4.72
N HIS A 356 17.65 -12.56 -5.22
CA HIS A 356 18.07 -11.68 -6.31
C HIS A 356 18.07 -12.38 -7.67
N THR A 357 17.55 -11.69 -8.69
CA THR A 357 17.61 -12.15 -10.08
C THR A 357 19.00 -11.85 -10.68
N LEU A 358 19.50 -12.80 -11.47
CA LEU A 358 20.62 -12.65 -12.39
C LEU A 358 20.21 -13.19 -13.77
N ALA A 359 20.90 -12.76 -14.84
CA ALA A 359 20.63 -13.20 -16.21
C ALA A 359 20.76 -14.74 -16.39
N GLU A 360 21.59 -15.39 -15.59
CA GLU A 360 21.65 -16.85 -15.47
C GLU A 360 21.10 -17.24 -14.08
N GLN A 361 20.04 -18.06 -14.06
CA GLN A 361 19.41 -18.49 -12.82
C GLN A 361 20.38 -19.36 -12.01
N ALA A 362 20.81 -18.88 -10.85
CA ALA A 362 21.51 -19.71 -9.89
C ALA A 362 20.55 -20.73 -9.28
N GLU A 363 21.00 -21.98 -9.13
CA GLU A 363 20.27 -22.99 -8.37
C GLU A 363 20.03 -22.48 -6.94
N THR A 364 18.76 -22.42 -6.53
CA THR A 364 18.36 -21.98 -5.19
C THR A 364 18.31 -23.17 -4.24
N ARG A 365 18.80 -22.98 -3.02
CA ARG A 365 18.70 -24.01 -1.97
C ARG A 365 17.42 -23.78 -1.16
N PRO A 366 16.44 -24.71 -1.22
CA PRO A 366 15.23 -24.59 -0.41
C PRO A 366 15.53 -24.85 1.06
N ALA A 367 14.74 -24.23 1.93
CA ALA A 367 14.70 -24.45 3.37
C ALA A 367 13.40 -25.19 3.76
N PRO A 368 13.25 -25.68 5.01
CA PRO A 368 12.02 -26.33 5.45
C PRO A 368 10.77 -25.46 5.17
N PRO A 369 9.62 -26.02 4.75
CA PRO A 369 8.43 -25.22 4.46
C PRO A 369 7.96 -24.36 5.64
N LEU A 370 7.40 -23.17 5.37
CA LEU A 370 6.91 -22.26 6.43
C LEU A 370 5.91 -22.91 7.40
N ALA A 371 5.07 -23.81 6.90
CA ALA A 371 4.07 -24.51 7.70
C ALA A 371 4.70 -25.44 8.76
N GLU A 372 5.96 -25.83 8.59
CA GLU A 372 6.68 -26.74 9.49
C GLU A 372 7.52 -25.99 10.55
N LEU A 373 7.74 -24.68 10.38
CA LEU A 373 8.49 -23.87 11.34
C LEU A 373 7.67 -23.64 12.62
N VAL A 374 8.28 -23.73 13.80
CA VAL A 374 7.70 -23.37 15.11
C VAL A 374 8.27 -22.05 15.66
N GLN A 375 7.58 -21.43 16.63
CA GLN A 375 7.98 -20.12 17.18
C GLN A 375 9.40 -20.10 17.77
N GLY A 376 9.89 -21.24 18.29
CA GLY A 376 11.27 -21.39 18.75
C GLY A 376 12.30 -21.40 17.61
N ASP A 377 11.89 -21.78 16.40
CA ASP A 377 12.76 -21.77 15.21
C ASP A 377 12.99 -20.35 14.69
N CYS A 378 12.09 -19.42 15.02
CA CYS A 378 12.25 -17.99 14.73
C CYS A 378 13.34 -17.33 15.60
N ALA A 379 13.72 -17.92 16.74
CA ALA A 379 14.91 -17.45 17.47
C ALA A 379 16.19 -17.64 16.64
N GLY A 380 16.17 -18.53 15.65
CA GLY A 380 17.23 -18.72 14.65
C GLY A 380 17.31 -17.63 13.58
N LEU A 381 16.33 -16.72 13.46
CA LEU A 381 16.36 -15.53 12.57
C LEU A 381 17.48 -14.54 12.91
N VAL A 382 18.12 -14.75 14.08
CA VAL A 382 19.24 -13.98 14.62
C VAL A 382 20.45 -14.91 14.88
N SER A 383 20.43 -16.16 14.42
CA SER A 383 21.54 -17.10 14.65
C SER A 383 22.79 -16.74 13.84
N ALA A 384 23.97 -17.04 14.39
CA ALA A 384 25.26 -16.67 13.81
C ALA A 384 25.56 -17.35 12.45
N ASP A 385 24.96 -18.52 12.19
CA ASP A 385 25.28 -19.36 11.01
C ASP A 385 24.33 -19.15 9.83
N GLY A 386 23.43 -18.14 9.87
CA GLY A 386 22.42 -17.89 8.85
C GLY A 386 22.14 -16.40 8.60
N ALA A 387 21.15 -16.13 7.75
CA ALA A 387 20.70 -14.78 7.43
C ALA A 387 20.18 -14.05 8.69
N GLN A 388 20.84 -12.97 9.07
CA GLN A 388 20.51 -12.18 10.26
C GLN A 388 19.60 -11.01 9.87
N TYR A 389 18.35 -11.05 10.33
CA TYR A 389 17.40 -9.96 10.13
C TYR A 389 17.35 -9.03 11.34
N ASP A 390 17.30 -7.73 11.07
CA ASP A 390 16.94 -6.72 12.06
C ASP A 390 15.41 -6.67 12.17
N LEU A 391 14.87 -7.45 13.12
CA LEU A 391 13.45 -7.53 13.42
C LEU A 391 13.18 -6.99 14.82
N THR A 392 12.18 -6.13 14.93
CA THR A 392 11.64 -5.68 16.20
C THR A 392 10.89 -6.80 16.92
N ASP A 393 10.75 -6.71 18.24
CA ASP A 393 9.94 -7.66 19.01
C ASP A 393 8.49 -7.75 18.52
N GLU A 394 7.95 -6.65 17.98
CA GLU A 394 6.62 -6.61 17.39
C GLU A 394 6.55 -7.39 16.08
N GLU A 395 7.50 -7.18 15.16
CA GLU A 395 7.60 -7.96 13.93
C GLU A 395 7.76 -9.46 14.22
N VAL A 396 8.57 -9.83 15.22
CA VAL A 396 8.74 -11.23 15.63
C VAL A 396 7.41 -11.83 16.12
N ARG A 397 6.65 -11.10 16.95
CA ARG A 397 5.31 -11.53 17.41
C ARG A 397 4.33 -11.65 16.25
N ALA A 398 4.31 -10.68 15.34
CA ALA A 398 3.44 -10.69 14.16
C ALA A 398 3.77 -11.89 13.25
N ILE A 399 5.04 -12.10 12.92
CA ILE A 399 5.50 -13.26 12.12
C ILE A 399 5.09 -14.58 12.78
N ALA A 400 5.26 -14.72 14.10
CA ALA A 400 4.84 -15.91 14.82
C ALA A 400 3.32 -16.14 14.73
N ALA A 401 2.51 -15.08 14.84
CA ALA A 401 1.06 -15.15 14.66
C ALA A 401 0.69 -15.54 13.22
N GLY A 402 1.36 -14.97 12.21
CA GLY A 402 1.15 -15.31 10.81
C GLY A 402 1.50 -16.77 10.50
N LEU A 403 2.61 -17.29 11.04
CA LEU A 403 2.96 -18.70 10.94
C LEU A 403 1.89 -19.61 11.57
N ALA A 404 1.35 -19.24 12.73
CA ALA A 404 0.28 -20.00 13.37
C ALA A 404 -0.99 -20.08 12.50
N GLU A 405 -1.38 -18.98 11.85
CA GLU A 405 -2.50 -18.94 10.91
C GLU A 405 -2.25 -19.83 9.68
N LEU A 406 -1.03 -19.80 9.13
CA LEU A 406 -0.67 -20.59 7.95
C LEU A 406 -0.72 -22.11 8.19
N ARG A 407 -0.48 -22.59 9.42
CA ARG A 407 -0.56 -24.02 9.75
C ARG A 407 -1.99 -24.58 9.65
N VAL A 408 -2.98 -23.73 9.82
CA VAL A 408 -4.41 -24.08 9.72
C VAL A 408 -5.06 -23.51 8.45
N ALA A 409 -4.25 -22.96 7.54
CA ALA A 409 -4.74 -22.40 6.30
C ALA A 409 -5.41 -23.47 5.43
N THR A 410 -6.43 -23.02 4.70
CA THR A 410 -7.19 -23.87 3.77
C THR A 410 -6.85 -23.52 2.33
N ASP A 411 -7.16 -24.43 1.41
CA ASP A 411 -7.02 -24.24 -0.04
C ASP A 411 -8.07 -23.28 -0.65
N GLN A 412 -8.86 -22.61 0.21
CA GLN A 412 -9.88 -21.67 -0.20
C GLN A 412 -9.28 -20.28 -0.37
N ALA A 413 -9.56 -19.65 -1.51
CA ALA A 413 -9.21 -18.26 -1.72
C ALA A 413 -9.92 -17.35 -0.70
N ALA A 414 -9.16 -16.43 -0.10
CA ALA A 414 -9.66 -15.41 0.82
C ALA A 414 -9.52 -14.01 0.15
N PRO A 415 -10.46 -13.63 -0.74
CA PRO A 415 -10.31 -12.41 -1.56
C PRO A 415 -10.27 -11.12 -0.74
N LEU A 416 -11.00 -11.06 0.39
CA LEU A 416 -10.97 -9.88 1.26
C LEU A 416 -9.63 -9.75 1.98
N ASP A 417 -9.12 -10.86 2.51
CA ASP A 417 -7.78 -10.92 3.11
C ASP A 417 -6.69 -10.51 2.10
N LEU A 418 -6.78 -11.01 0.87
CA LEU A 418 -5.84 -10.63 -0.20
C LEU A 418 -5.86 -9.12 -0.45
N ALA A 419 -7.03 -8.48 -0.51
CA ALA A 419 -7.13 -7.04 -0.66
C ALA A 419 -6.48 -6.28 0.50
N GLU A 420 -6.72 -6.68 1.76
CA GLU A 420 -6.08 -6.03 2.91
C GLU A 420 -4.54 -6.12 2.82
N ARG A 421 -4.00 -7.30 2.49
CA ARG A 421 -2.55 -7.49 2.33
C ARG A 421 -1.98 -6.70 1.15
N GLN A 422 -2.75 -6.51 0.08
CA GLN A 422 -2.33 -5.68 -1.06
C GLN A 422 -2.30 -4.20 -0.68
N LEU A 423 -3.32 -3.71 0.02
CA LEU A 423 -3.36 -2.33 0.53
C LEU A 423 -2.18 -2.03 1.47
N GLU A 424 -1.86 -2.98 2.36
CA GLU A 424 -0.72 -2.88 3.28
C GLU A 424 0.63 -2.94 2.56
N ASN A 425 0.80 -3.84 1.57
CA ASN A 425 2.03 -3.95 0.79
C ASN A 425 2.27 -2.77 -0.15
N GLY A 426 1.19 -2.16 -0.66
CA GLY A 426 1.22 -0.97 -1.49
C GLY A 426 1.34 0.33 -0.71
N HIS A 427 1.31 0.27 0.63
CA HIS A 427 1.25 1.44 1.51
C HIS A 427 0.10 2.40 1.15
N CYS A 428 -1.04 1.87 0.70
CA CYS A 428 -2.15 2.69 0.22
C CYS A 428 -2.70 3.62 1.30
N LEU A 429 -2.62 3.21 2.56
CA LEU A 429 -3.09 3.97 3.71
C LEU A 429 -2.18 5.14 4.11
N ALA A 430 -1.00 5.30 3.48
CA ALA A 430 -0.17 6.49 3.64
C ALA A 430 -0.85 7.74 3.04
N CYS A 431 -1.56 7.55 1.92
CA CYS A 431 -2.32 8.61 1.25
C CYS A 431 -3.81 8.55 1.59
N HIS A 432 -4.37 7.35 1.65
CA HIS A 432 -5.81 7.16 1.71
C HIS A 432 -6.28 6.79 3.11
N ALA A 433 -7.35 7.43 3.57
CA ALA A 433 -8.11 6.88 4.68
C ALA A 433 -8.90 5.65 4.21
N LEU A 434 -9.12 4.69 5.10
CA LEU A 434 -9.97 3.53 4.89
C LEU A 434 -10.58 3.10 6.22
N ASP A 435 -11.90 3.19 6.32
CA ASP A 435 -12.69 2.86 7.50
C ASP A 435 -12.15 3.56 8.78
N GLY A 436 -11.71 4.81 8.63
CA GLY A 436 -11.16 5.65 9.70
C GLY A 436 -9.68 5.44 10.01
N GLN A 437 -8.97 4.58 9.25
CA GLN A 437 -7.53 4.35 9.41
C GLN A 437 -6.73 4.94 8.26
N GLY A 438 -5.52 5.43 8.54
CA GLY A 438 -4.62 5.99 7.53
C GLY A 438 -4.96 7.41 7.10
N GLY A 439 -4.45 7.80 5.94
CA GLY A 439 -4.41 9.18 5.46
C GLY A 439 -3.12 9.89 5.87
N PRO A 440 -2.77 11.00 5.18
CA PRO A 440 -1.56 11.74 5.50
C PRO A 440 -1.65 12.36 6.90
N PRO A 441 -0.55 12.37 7.67
CA PRO A 441 -0.46 13.08 8.95
C PRO A 441 -0.86 14.55 8.84
N ASP A 442 -1.40 15.14 9.91
CA ASP A 442 -1.89 16.52 9.90
C ASP A 442 -0.81 17.54 9.49
N THR A 443 0.44 17.31 9.92
CA THR A 443 1.62 18.13 9.56
C THR A 443 1.95 18.06 8.07
N GLU A 444 1.64 16.95 7.41
CA GLU A 444 1.96 16.71 6.00
C GLU A 444 0.79 16.99 5.06
N ARG A 445 -0.45 17.07 5.58
CA ARG A 445 -1.64 17.43 4.79
C ARG A 445 -1.40 18.68 3.96
N ILE A 446 -0.64 19.66 4.47
CA ILE A 446 -0.38 20.92 3.78
C ILE A 446 0.32 20.75 2.43
N PHE A 447 1.02 19.65 2.18
CA PHE A 447 1.68 19.37 0.90
C PHE A 447 0.73 18.84 -0.19
N PHE A 448 -0.47 18.42 0.19
CA PHE A 448 -1.52 17.98 -0.73
C PHE A 448 -2.37 19.17 -1.17
N ARG A 449 -2.19 19.59 -2.43
CA ARG A 449 -2.73 20.83 -3.00
C ARG A 449 -3.23 20.64 -4.44
N ALA A 450 -3.98 21.62 -4.92
CA ALA A 450 -4.27 21.76 -6.34
C ALA A 450 -3.04 22.32 -7.10
N ASN A 451 -2.99 22.08 -8.42
CA ASN A 451 -1.99 22.63 -9.34
C ASN A 451 -2.14 24.16 -9.52
N ASP A 452 -3.36 24.68 -9.31
CA ASP A 452 -3.68 26.10 -9.38
C ASP A 452 -4.32 26.51 -8.06
N GLU A 453 -3.71 27.48 -7.37
CA GLU A 453 -4.18 28.02 -6.08
C GLU A 453 -5.59 28.65 -6.17
N ARG A 454 -6.05 28.99 -7.37
CA ARG A 454 -7.43 29.46 -7.61
C ARG A 454 -8.46 28.34 -7.48
N THR A 455 -8.03 27.07 -7.53
CA THR A 455 -8.88 25.91 -7.33
C THR A 455 -8.86 25.53 -5.86
N ASP A 456 -9.61 26.26 -5.05
CA ASP A 456 -9.84 25.89 -3.65
C ASP A 456 -11.16 25.12 -3.52
N LEU A 457 -11.03 23.86 -3.14
CA LEU A 457 -12.14 22.92 -2.94
C LEU A 457 -12.10 22.32 -1.52
N GLY A 458 -11.36 22.96 -0.60
CA GLY A 458 -11.13 22.46 0.74
C GLY A 458 -10.37 21.13 0.80
N ASP A 459 -10.43 20.50 1.96
CA ASP A 459 -9.79 19.21 2.23
C ASP A 459 -10.30 18.10 1.31
N GLU A 460 -11.59 18.11 0.99
CA GLU A 460 -12.25 17.14 0.12
C GLU A 460 -11.71 17.15 -1.32
N GLY A 461 -11.26 18.31 -1.80
CA GLY A 461 -10.71 18.47 -3.14
C GLY A 461 -9.19 18.30 -3.23
N ARG A 462 -8.45 18.65 -2.17
CA ARG A 462 -6.98 18.60 -2.19
C ARG A 462 -6.38 17.30 -1.66
N LEU A 463 -7.10 16.54 -0.83
CA LEU A 463 -6.59 15.29 -0.26
C LEU A 463 -6.97 14.06 -1.10
N PRO A 464 -6.16 12.99 -1.03
CA PRO A 464 -6.55 11.70 -1.60
C PRO A 464 -7.90 11.24 -1.01
N PRO A 465 -8.78 10.65 -1.83
CA PRO A 465 -10.12 10.28 -1.38
C PRO A 465 -10.09 9.16 -0.34
N ASP A 466 -10.98 9.23 0.63
CA ASP A 466 -11.28 8.11 1.54
C ASP A 466 -11.78 6.90 0.74
N LEU A 467 -11.19 5.73 0.98
CA LEU A 467 -11.49 4.46 0.30
C LEU A 467 -12.59 3.65 0.99
N SER A 468 -13.16 4.14 2.10
CA SER A 468 -14.28 3.49 2.82
C SER A 468 -15.43 3.16 1.87
N GLY A 469 -15.78 1.88 1.73
CA GLY A 469 -16.83 1.44 0.81
C GLY A 469 -16.57 1.77 -0.68
N VAL A 470 -15.32 2.00 -1.10
CA VAL A 470 -14.97 2.38 -2.48
C VAL A 470 -15.50 1.38 -3.51
N GLY A 471 -15.45 0.08 -3.22
CA GLY A 471 -15.96 -0.94 -4.12
C GLY A 471 -17.48 -0.95 -4.28
N PHE A 472 -18.22 -0.26 -3.40
CA PHE A 472 -19.64 0.00 -3.60
C PHE A 472 -19.89 1.31 -4.37
N ARG A 473 -19.01 2.31 -4.20
CA ARG A 473 -19.13 3.64 -4.82
C ARG A 473 -18.63 3.70 -6.26
N LEU A 474 -17.62 2.90 -6.62
CA LEU A 474 -16.98 2.89 -7.94
C LEU A 474 -17.15 1.55 -8.63
N THR A 475 -17.16 1.56 -9.98
CA THR A 475 -17.17 0.33 -10.76
C THR A 475 -15.82 -0.37 -10.71
N THR A 476 -15.84 -1.70 -10.79
CA THR A 476 -14.62 -2.51 -10.87
C THR A 476 -13.79 -2.20 -12.12
N SER A 477 -14.46 -1.86 -13.24
CA SER A 477 -13.79 -1.40 -14.45
C SER A 477 -13.03 -0.08 -14.27
N TRP A 478 -13.63 0.90 -13.59
CA TRP A 478 -13.01 2.18 -13.31
C TRP A 478 -11.85 2.04 -12.31
N LEU A 479 -12.02 1.21 -11.28
CA LEU A 479 -10.95 0.92 -10.33
C LEU A 479 -9.73 0.30 -11.03
N ARG A 480 -9.93 -0.61 -11.99
CA ARG A 480 -8.83 -1.16 -12.80
C ARG A 480 -8.09 -0.09 -13.59
N SER A 481 -8.80 0.80 -14.27
CA SER A 481 -8.16 1.85 -15.07
C SER A 481 -7.40 2.86 -14.19
N LEU A 482 -7.93 3.18 -13.01
CA LEU A 482 -7.25 4.06 -12.04
C LEU A 482 -5.99 3.40 -11.47
N LEU A 483 -6.06 2.14 -11.03
CA LEU A 483 -4.94 1.45 -10.36
C LEU A 483 -3.82 1.00 -11.31
N LEU A 484 -4.15 0.67 -12.56
CA LEU A 484 -3.21 0.03 -13.49
C LEU A 484 -2.83 0.90 -14.69
N ALA A 485 -3.66 1.87 -15.06
CA ALA A 485 -3.43 2.74 -16.22
C ALA A 485 -3.21 4.22 -15.84
N GLY A 486 -3.23 4.55 -14.53
CA GLY A 486 -2.97 5.91 -14.04
C GLY A 486 -4.06 6.93 -14.41
N GLU A 487 -5.27 6.46 -14.73
CA GLU A 487 -6.42 7.34 -15.01
C GLU A 487 -6.74 8.25 -13.82
N ARG A 488 -7.18 9.48 -14.11
CA ARG A 488 -7.43 10.51 -13.07
C ARG A 488 -8.80 11.14 -13.22
N SER A 489 -9.57 11.15 -12.13
CA SER A 489 -10.84 11.90 -12.04
C SER A 489 -10.66 13.34 -11.57
N ARG A 490 -9.49 13.69 -11.01
CA ARG A 490 -9.18 14.99 -10.43
C ARG A 490 -7.89 15.57 -11.05
N PRO A 491 -7.94 16.04 -12.31
CA PRO A 491 -6.75 16.53 -13.02
C PRO A 491 -6.18 17.83 -12.42
N TYR A 492 -6.95 18.53 -11.57
CA TYR A 492 -6.52 19.73 -10.86
C TYR A 492 -5.63 19.43 -9.65
N MET A 493 -5.55 18.20 -9.14
CA MET A 493 -4.69 17.87 -8.01
C MET A 493 -3.22 17.78 -8.43
N ALA A 494 -2.32 18.34 -7.63
CA ALA A 494 -0.88 18.16 -7.82
C ALA A 494 -0.44 16.74 -7.44
N THR A 495 -1.01 16.22 -6.34
CA THR A 495 -0.79 14.84 -5.89
C THR A 495 -1.27 13.86 -6.95
N ARG A 496 -0.41 12.91 -7.30
CA ARG A 496 -0.67 11.91 -8.35
C ARG A 496 -1.08 10.61 -7.68
N MET A 497 -2.19 10.02 -8.13
CA MET A 497 -2.44 8.60 -7.87
C MET A 497 -1.39 7.79 -8.64
N PRO A 498 -0.55 7.00 -7.97
CA PRO A 498 0.56 6.33 -8.64
C PRO A 498 0.09 5.05 -9.35
N SER A 499 0.88 4.60 -10.31
CA SER A 499 0.62 3.35 -11.05
C SER A 499 1.42 2.21 -10.44
N TYR A 500 0.74 1.11 -10.12
CA TYR A 500 1.36 -0.08 -9.54
C TYR A 500 1.50 -1.20 -10.58
N PRO A 501 2.49 -2.10 -10.43
CA PRO A 501 2.63 -3.22 -11.34
C PRO A 501 1.39 -4.13 -11.27
N PRO A 502 0.85 -4.60 -12.42
CA PRO A 502 -0.34 -5.43 -12.46
C PRO A 502 -0.29 -6.67 -11.55
N GLN A 503 0.89 -7.28 -11.40
CA GLN A 503 1.09 -8.45 -10.56
C GLN A 503 0.92 -8.14 -9.06
N ALA A 504 1.25 -6.91 -8.61
CA ALA A 504 1.08 -6.53 -7.21
C ALA A 504 -0.39 -6.32 -6.84
N LEU A 505 -1.18 -5.76 -7.77
CA LEU A 505 -2.58 -5.41 -7.54
C LEU A 505 -3.57 -6.33 -8.24
N GLU A 506 -3.14 -7.53 -8.62
CA GLU A 506 -3.99 -8.48 -9.33
C GLU A 506 -5.28 -8.73 -8.52
N ASN A 507 -6.42 -8.57 -9.18
CA ASN A 507 -7.77 -8.69 -8.60
C ASN A 507 -8.11 -7.69 -7.47
N LEU A 508 -7.29 -6.67 -7.19
CA LEU A 508 -7.57 -5.72 -6.11
C LEU A 508 -8.88 -4.97 -6.36
N ALA A 509 -9.11 -4.49 -7.58
CA ALA A 509 -10.36 -3.81 -7.95
C ALA A 509 -11.59 -4.69 -7.69
N GLU A 510 -11.54 -5.95 -8.13
CA GLU A 510 -12.58 -6.95 -7.91
C GLU A 510 -12.79 -7.24 -6.43
N ASN A 511 -11.70 -7.35 -5.67
CA ASN A 511 -11.76 -7.66 -4.24
C ASN A 511 -12.29 -6.48 -3.41
N LEU A 512 -11.98 -5.23 -3.80
CA LEU A 512 -12.62 -4.04 -3.24
C LEU A 512 -14.13 -4.06 -3.52
N GLY A 513 -14.55 -4.41 -4.74
CA GLY A 513 -15.96 -4.63 -5.07
C GLY A 513 -16.61 -5.70 -4.20
N ARG A 514 -15.93 -6.83 -4.00
CA ARG A 514 -16.38 -7.93 -3.12
C ARG A 514 -16.48 -7.49 -1.66
N ARG A 515 -15.57 -6.63 -1.17
CA ARG A 515 -15.64 -6.03 0.17
C ARG A 515 -16.92 -5.21 0.36
N GLY A 516 -17.40 -4.53 -0.70
CA GLY A 516 -18.70 -3.86 -0.72
C GLY A 516 -19.91 -4.81 -0.88
N GLY A 517 -19.71 -6.12 -0.90
CA GLY A 517 -20.75 -7.11 -1.14
C GLY A 517 -21.33 -7.04 -2.56
N LEU A 518 -20.52 -6.67 -3.54
CA LEU A 518 -20.89 -6.71 -4.96
C LEU A 518 -20.29 -7.92 -5.68
N TRP A 519 -21.00 -8.39 -6.71
CA TRP A 519 -20.40 -9.20 -7.76
C TRP A 519 -19.73 -8.28 -8.78
N PRO A 520 -18.39 -8.33 -8.91
CA PRO A 520 -17.64 -7.53 -9.89
C PRO A 520 -18.27 -7.64 -11.28
N ASP A 521 -18.44 -6.48 -11.93
CA ASP A 521 -18.99 -6.32 -13.29
C ASP A 521 -20.42 -6.85 -13.52
N ALA A 522 -21.06 -7.52 -12.56
CA ALA A 522 -22.38 -8.13 -12.72
C ALA A 522 -23.52 -7.33 -12.06
N ASP A 523 -23.26 -6.70 -10.91
CA ASP A 523 -24.27 -5.88 -10.21
C ASP A 523 -24.36 -4.43 -10.75
N LEU A 524 -23.55 -4.09 -11.76
CA LEU A 524 -23.35 -2.71 -12.26
C LEU A 524 -24.11 -2.50 -13.58
N ALA A 525 -25.44 -2.54 -13.55
CA ALA A 525 -26.23 -2.09 -14.68
C ALA A 525 -26.32 -0.55 -14.66
N PHE A 526 -25.74 0.12 -15.67
CA PHE A 526 -25.96 1.54 -15.84
C PHE A 526 -27.42 1.79 -16.23
N PRO A 527 -28.18 2.62 -15.49
CA PRO A 527 -29.50 3.01 -15.94
C PRO A 527 -29.35 3.74 -17.28
N ILE A 528 -30.18 3.38 -18.27
CA ILE A 528 -30.30 4.17 -19.50
C ILE A 528 -31.26 5.32 -19.16
N PRO A 529 -30.77 6.57 -19.02
CA PRO A 529 -31.65 7.67 -18.64
C PRO A 529 -32.56 8.00 -19.82
N ASP A 530 -33.83 8.29 -19.53
CA ASP A 530 -34.73 8.91 -20.49
C ASP A 530 -34.54 10.44 -20.51
N ASP A 531 -35.17 11.13 -21.46
CA ASP A 531 -35.04 12.58 -21.62
C ASP A 531 -35.46 13.34 -20.34
N ALA A 532 -36.44 12.83 -19.61
CA ALA A 532 -36.91 13.44 -18.38
C ALA A 532 -35.86 13.36 -17.26
N ALA A 533 -35.21 12.19 -17.10
CA ALA A 533 -34.12 11.99 -16.17
C ALA A 533 -32.90 12.85 -16.53
N VAL A 534 -32.57 12.99 -17.83
CA VAL A 534 -31.49 13.88 -18.29
C VAL A 534 -31.79 15.34 -17.95
N LEU A 535 -33.02 15.81 -18.19
CA LEU A 535 -33.43 17.18 -17.85
C LEU A 535 -33.41 17.44 -16.34
N ALA A 536 -33.88 16.48 -15.54
CA ALA A 536 -33.81 16.56 -14.07
C ALA A 536 -32.35 16.63 -13.58
N GLY A 537 -31.48 15.78 -14.12
CA GLY A 537 -30.05 15.79 -13.81
C GLY A 537 -29.39 17.13 -14.13
N ARG A 538 -29.72 17.75 -15.27
CA ARG A 538 -29.22 19.10 -15.61
C ARG A 538 -29.63 20.17 -14.61
N ARG A 539 -30.88 20.14 -14.14
CA ARG A 539 -31.36 21.08 -13.11
C ARG A 539 -30.66 20.86 -11.78
N LEU A 540 -30.40 19.60 -11.41
CA LEU A 540 -29.65 19.29 -10.19
C LEU A 540 -28.19 19.75 -10.25
N MET A 541 -27.58 19.84 -11.44
CA MET A 541 -26.21 20.35 -11.59
C MET A 541 -26.12 21.88 -11.58
N ASP A 542 -27.24 22.59 -11.78
CA ASP A 542 -27.29 24.04 -11.86
C ASP A 542 -26.86 24.69 -10.53
N THR A 543 -26.16 25.81 -10.61
CA THR A 543 -25.63 26.57 -9.48
C THR A 543 -26.65 27.46 -8.79
N GLN A 544 -27.77 27.79 -9.45
CA GLN A 544 -28.81 28.67 -8.90
C GLN A 544 -29.95 27.90 -8.25
N ASP A 545 -30.43 26.85 -8.92
CA ASP A 545 -31.64 26.10 -8.52
C ASP A 545 -31.36 24.61 -8.22
N GLY A 546 -30.09 24.21 -8.19
CA GLY A 546 -29.63 22.84 -8.02
C GLY A 546 -28.68 22.62 -6.85
N LEU A 547 -27.91 21.53 -6.92
CA LEU A 547 -26.88 21.16 -5.96
C LEU A 547 -25.52 21.79 -6.29
N ALA A 548 -25.44 22.66 -7.30
CA ALA A 548 -24.22 23.34 -7.74
C ALA A 548 -23.05 22.39 -8.02
N CYS A 549 -23.30 21.19 -8.58
CA CYS A 549 -22.27 20.16 -8.75
C CYS A 549 -21.02 20.66 -9.52
N GLU A 550 -21.19 21.61 -10.46
CA GLU A 550 -20.11 22.21 -11.25
C GLU A 550 -19.19 23.16 -10.46
N SER A 551 -19.56 23.57 -9.24
CA SER A 551 -18.66 24.34 -8.36
C SER A 551 -17.46 23.51 -7.92
N CYS A 552 -17.65 22.19 -7.75
CA CYS A 552 -16.63 21.28 -7.22
C CYS A 552 -16.17 20.20 -8.21
N HIS A 553 -16.99 19.82 -9.19
CA HIS A 553 -16.66 18.76 -10.15
C HIS A 553 -16.36 19.28 -11.56
N VAL A 554 -15.43 18.61 -12.25
CA VAL A 554 -15.13 18.83 -13.68
C VAL A 554 -16.35 18.46 -14.52
N HIS A 555 -16.74 19.33 -15.46
CA HIS A 555 -17.83 19.06 -16.42
C HIS A 555 -17.32 19.16 -17.86
N GLY A 556 -17.18 18.01 -18.52
CA GLY A 556 -16.52 17.90 -19.82
C GLY A 556 -15.05 18.32 -19.71
N ASN A 557 -14.66 19.36 -20.43
CA ASN A 557 -13.30 19.93 -20.36
C ASN A 557 -13.21 21.18 -19.46
N ARG A 558 -14.26 21.50 -18.71
CA ARG A 558 -14.28 22.68 -17.84
C ARG A 558 -13.83 22.30 -16.43
N PRO A 559 -12.84 22.99 -15.85
CA PRO A 559 -12.49 22.80 -14.44
C PRO A 559 -13.67 23.22 -13.54
N PRO A 560 -13.66 22.81 -12.26
CA PRO A 560 -14.62 23.29 -11.28
C PRO A 560 -14.63 24.83 -11.25
N SER A 561 -15.80 25.45 -11.12
CA SER A 561 -15.89 26.92 -11.08
C SER A 561 -15.35 27.53 -9.78
N GLY A 562 -15.11 26.71 -8.76
CA GLY A 562 -14.88 27.16 -7.39
C GLY A 562 -16.18 27.61 -6.72
N SER A 563 -16.15 27.71 -5.39
CA SER A 563 -17.23 28.27 -4.57
C SER A 563 -17.17 29.79 -4.49
#